data_AF-A0A7S4CQ38-F1
#
_entry.id   AF-A0A7S4CQ38-F1
#
_cell.length_a   1.000
_cell.length_b   1.000
_cell.length_c   1.000
_cell.angle_alpha   90.00
_cell.angle_beta   90.00
_cell.angle_gamma   90.00
#
_symmetry.space_group_name_H-M   'P 1'
#
loop_
_entity.id
_entity.type
_entity.pdbx_description
1 polymer ?
#
loop_
_entity_poly.entity_id
_entity_poly.type
_entity_poly.pdbx_seq_one_letter_code
_entity_poly.pdbx_strand_id
1 'polypeptide(L)'
;EDSWFKFDDERVTRVTEQNAIADNFGGPAPGQPGDATSSYSRTTNAYMLVYIRKSSFQRLLFPVAYSDIPQQVHDRFENERRHEEEIKKDAAEAHIFVLI
;
A
#
# COMPACT_ATOMS: atom_id res chain seq x y z
N GLU A 1 16.81 4.62 12.99
CA GLU A 1 16.64 3.24 12.47
C GLU A 1 15.74 3.30 11.26
N ASP A 2 16.13 2.68 10.16
CA ASP A 2 15.31 2.61 8.96
C ASP A 2 14.10 1.71 9.22
N SER A 3 12.91 2.28 9.20
CA SER A 3 11.67 1.56 9.48
C SER A 3 11.04 1.09 8.17
N TRP A 4 10.88 -0.23 8.05
CA TRP A 4 10.27 -0.87 6.88
C TRP A 4 8.81 -1.23 7.16
N PHE A 5 7.96 -1.03 6.16
CA PHE A 5 6.54 -1.35 6.24
C PHE A 5 6.14 -2.16 5.00
N LYS A 6 5.36 -3.24 5.22
CA LYS A 6 4.67 -3.98 4.17
C LYS A 6 3.27 -3.41 4.01
N PHE A 7 2.95 -2.98 2.80
CA PHE A 7 1.61 -2.57 2.38
C PHE A 7 0.99 -3.74 1.61
N ASP A 8 -0.09 -4.31 2.14
CA ASP A 8 -0.80 -5.49 1.62
C ASP A 8 -2.30 -5.16 1.61
N ASP A 9 -2.75 -4.51 0.52
CA ASP A 9 -4.07 -3.89 0.37
C ASP A 9 -4.43 -3.00 1.58
N GLU A 10 -5.42 -3.39 2.37
CA GLU A 10 -5.90 -2.66 3.54
C GLU A 10 -4.97 -2.79 4.77
N ARG A 11 -3.97 -3.69 4.71
CA ARG A 11 -3.11 -4.01 5.85
C ARG A 11 -1.74 -3.38 5.70
N VAL A 12 -1.37 -2.58 6.70
CA VAL A 12 -0.02 -2.02 6.83
C VAL A 12 0.64 -2.60 8.08
N THR A 13 1.79 -3.26 7.91
CA THR A 13 2.52 -3.91 9.01
C THR A 13 3.99 -3.51 9.02
N ARG A 14 4.57 -3.30 10.21
CA ARG A 14 6.00 -3.06 10.35
C ARG A 14 6.75 -4.37 10.12
N VAL A 15 7.80 -4.33 9.31
CA VAL A 15 8.62 -5.49 8.97
C VAL A 15 10.11 -5.20 9.17
N THR A 16 10.92 -6.26 9.13
CA THR A 16 12.38 -6.13 9.16
C THR A 16 12.92 -5.82 7.77
N GLU A 17 14.13 -5.25 7.70
CA GLU A 17 14.85 -5.04 6.43
C GLU A 17 15.08 -6.37 5.68
N GLN A 18 15.33 -7.46 6.42
CA GLN A 18 15.47 -8.81 5.85
C GLN A 18 14.21 -9.21 5.06
N ASN A 19 13.03 -8.98 5.64
CA ASN A 19 11.77 -9.29 4.96
C ASN A 19 11.47 -8.32 3.81
N ALA A 20 11.87 -7.06 3.93
CA ALA A 20 11.63 -6.05 2.90
C ALA A 20 12.55 -6.22 1.68
N ILE A 21 13.81 -6.63 1.89
CA ILE A 21 14.83 -6.69 0.83
C ILE A 21 15.19 -8.12 0.48
N ALA A 22 15.84 -8.84 1.40
CA ALA A 22 16.51 -10.09 1.08
C ALA A 22 15.55 -11.25 0.80
N ASP A 23 14.39 -11.28 1.47
CA ASP A 23 13.35 -12.29 1.19
C ASP A 23 12.69 -12.09 -0.18
N ASN A 24 12.84 -10.91 -0.80
CA ASN A 24 12.32 -10.59 -2.13
C ASN A 24 13.34 -10.79 -3.26
N PHE A 25 14.55 -11.33 -3.00
CA PHE A 25 15.49 -11.70 -4.07
C PHE A 25 15.01 -12.90 -4.92
N GLY A 26 14.10 -13.72 -4.38
CA GLY A 26 13.64 -14.95 -5.03
C GLY A 26 14.67 -16.09 -4.98
N GLY A 27 14.39 -17.19 -5.69
CA GLY A 27 15.32 -18.31 -5.86
C GLY A 27 15.30 -19.35 -4.72
N PRO A 28 16.19 -20.36 -4.79
CA PRO A 28 16.28 -21.40 -3.77
C PRO A 28 16.72 -20.83 -2.42
N ALA A 29 16.22 -21.39 -1.33
CA ALA A 29 16.58 -20.96 0.02
C ALA A 29 18.12 -21.04 0.22
N PRO A 30 18.74 -20.03 0.87
CA PRO A 30 20.18 -20.03 1.10
C PRO A 30 20.60 -21.27 1.91
N GLY A 31 21.51 -22.07 1.34
CA GLY A 31 22.01 -23.30 1.95
C GLY A 31 21.45 -24.61 1.38
N GLN A 32 20.53 -24.57 0.40
CA GLN A 32 20.09 -25.77 -0.31
C GLN A 32 20.74 -25.86 -1.71
N PRO A 33 21.52 -26.91 -2.01
CA PRO A 33 22.03 -27.14 -3.35
C PRO A 33 20.87 -27.37 -4.31
N GLY A 34 20.99 -26.78 -5.49
CA GLY A 34 19.90 -26.58 -6.44
C GLY A 34 19.12 -27.85 -6.74
N ASP A 35 17.85 -27.82 -6.34
CA ASP A 35 16.80 -28.50 -7.07
C ASP A 35 15.68 -27.49 -7.30
N ALA A 36 15.56 -27.03 -8.56
CA ALA A 36 14.52 -26.11 -9.00
C ALA A 36 13.11 -26.71 -8.88
N THR A 37 13.01 -27.99 -8.48
CA THR A 37 11.77 -28.74 -8.28
C THR A 37 11.33 -28.83 -6.81
N SER A 38 12.11 -28.31 -5.85
CA SER A 38 11.66 -28.31 -4.46
C SER A 38 10.50 -27.32 -4.25
N SER A 39 9.45 -27.77 -3.57
CA SER A 39 8.30 -26.98 -3.11
C SER A 39 8.65 -25.81 -2.17
N TYR A 40 9.95 -25.59 -1.91
CA TYR A 40 10.51 -24.58 -1.00
C TYR A 40 11.24 -23.45 -1.73
N SER A 41 11.20 -23.38 -3.06
CA SER A 41 11.70 -22.21 -3.79
C SER A 41 10.87 -20.97 -3.41
N ARG A 42 11.53 -19.84 -3.14
CA ARG A 42 10.80 -18.58 -2.90
C ARG A 42 10.15 -18.15 -4.21
N THR A 43 8.84 -18.36 -4.30
CA THR A 43 8.02 -18.01 -5.46
C THR A 43 7.75 -16.51 -5.55
N THR A 44 7.85 -15.79 -4.42
CA THR A 44 7.72 -14.34 -4.35
C THR A 44 9.08 -13.67 -4.55
N ASN A 45 9.13 -12.69 -5.45
CA ASN A 45 10.30 -11.87 -5.74
C ASN A 45 9.90 -10.42 -6.00
N ALA A 46 10.87 -9.51 -5.93
CA ALA A 46 10.66 -8.11 -6.28
C ALA A 46 10.62 -7.94 -7.80
N TYR A 47 9.55 -7.31 -8.30
CA TYR A 47 9.41 -6.95 -9.70
C TYR A 47 9.91 -5.53 -10.01
N MET A 48 9.76 -4.59 -9.07
CA MET A 48 10.11 -3.18 -9.25
C MET A 48 10.81 -2.64 -8.01
N LEU A 49 11.86 -1.83 -8.23
CA LEU A 49 12.63 -1.16 -7.19
C LEU A 49 12.67 0.34 -7.46
N VAL A 50 12.46 1.15 -6.43
CA VAL A 50 12.49 2.61 -6.51
C VAL A 50 13.60 3.14 -5.61
N TYR A 51 14.56 3.86 -6.21
CA TYR A 51 15.69 4.45 -5.48
C TYR A 51 15.63 5.97 -5.53
N ILE A 52 16.04 6.61 -4.43
CA ILE A 52 16.15 8.06 -4.33
C ILE A 52 17.62 8.45 -4.18
N ARG A 53 18.08 9.40 -4.99
CA ARG A 53 19.44 9.94 -4.87
C ARG A 53 19.60 10.61 -3.51
N LYS A 54 20.65 10.25 -2.75
CA LYS A 54 20.91 10.78 -1.39
C LYS A 54 20.88 12.31 -1.32
N SER A 55 21.46 12.99 -2.31
CA SER A 55 21.48 14.47 -2.37
C SER A 55 20.10 15.10 -2.56
N SER A 56 19.11 14.35 -3.07
CA SER A 56 17.76 14.82 -3.34
C SER A 56 16.75 14.40 -2.27
N PHE A 57 17.17 13.64 -1.26
CA PHE A 57 16.29 13.06 -0.25
C PHE A 57 15.40 14.10 0.43
N GLN A 58 16.00 15.18 0.93
CA GLN A 58 15.26 16.23 1.64
C GLN A 58 14.25 16.97 0.75
N ARG A 59 14.55 17.10 -0.55
CA ARG A 59 13.66 17.79 -1.50
C ARG A 59 12.48 16.92 -1.91
N LEU A 60 12.66 15.61 -1.99
CA LEU A 60 11.63 14.69 -2.50
C LEU A 60 10.73 14.15 -1.39
N LEU A 61 11.27 13.95 -0.18
CA LEU A 61 10.54 13.40 0.97
C LEU A 61 10.31 14.46 2.04
N PHE A 62 9.96 15.68 1.62
CA PHE A 62 9.60 16.72 2.58
C PHE A 62 8.26 16.39 3.26
N PRO A 63 8.07 16.76 4.54
CA PRO A 63 6.80 16.57 5.22
C PRO A 63 5.69 17.36 4.51
N VAL A 64 4.60 16.69 4.15
CA VAL A 64 3.41 17.32 3.57
C VAL A 64 2.43 17.66 4.70
N ALA A 65 2.09 18.94 4.83
CA ALA A 65 1.11 19.45 5.78
C ALA A 65 -0.26 19.64 5.11
N TYR A 66 -1.32 19.69 5.92
CA TYR A 66 -2.67 19.98 5.42
C TYR A 66 -2.77 21.33 4.71
N SER A 67 -1.94 22.31 5.08
CA SER A 67 -1.85 23.61 4.42
C SER A 67 -1.32 23.53 2.98
N ASP A 68 -0.63 22.45 2.62
CA ASP A 68 -0.08 22.26 1.27
C ASP A 68 -1.14 21.77 0.28
N ILE A 69 -2.30 21.33 0.79
CA ILE A 69 -3.42 20.83 0.00
C ILE A 69 -4.34 22.02 -0.34
N PRO A 70 -4.58 22.33 -1.62
CA PRO A 70 -5.48 23.41 -1.99
C PRO A 70 -6.90 23.19 -1.47
N GLN A 71 -7.48 24.22 -0.85
CA GLN A 71 -8.79 24.14 -0.21
C GLN A 71 -9.91 23.68 -1.15
N GLN A 72 -9.87 24.10 -2.42
CA GLN A 72 -10.86 23.69 -3.43
C GLN A 72 -10.88 22.18 -3.65
N VAL A 73 -9.72 21.51 -3.54
CA VAL A 73 -9.62 20.05 -3.67
C VAL A 73 -10.26 19.40 -2.45
N HIS A 74 -9.94 19.89 -1.26
CA HIS A 74 -10.52 19.42 -0.01
C HIS A 74 -12.06 19.53 -0.02
N ASP A 75 -12.60 20.70 -0.37
CA ASP A 75 -14.04 20.94 -0.39
C ASP A 75 -14.76 20.05 -1.40
N ARG A 76 -14.12 19.79 -2.55
CA ARG A 76 -14.65 18.87 -3.55
C ARG A 76 -14.72 17.43 -3.01
N PHE A 77 -13.66 16.92 -2.39
CA PHE A 77 -13.65 15.58 -1.81
C PHE A 77 -14.71 15.43 -0.70
N GLU A 78 -14.89 16.43 0.16
CA GLU A 78 -15.92 16.39 1.19
C GLU A 78 -17.34 16.38 0.61
N ASN A 79 -17.58 17.11 -0.48
CA ASN A 79 -18.87 17.08 -1.17
C ASN A 79 -19.12 15.73 -1.85
N GLU A 80 -18.11 15.15 -2.51
CA GLU A 80 -18.20 13.82 -3.11
C GLU A 80 -18.50 12.75 -2.04
N ARG A 81 -17.82 12.81 -0.88
CA ARG A 81 -18.08 11.91 0.25
C ARG A 81 -19.51 12.01 0.78
N ARG A 82 -20.03 13.23 0.97
CA ARG A 82 -21.43 13.45 1.39
C ARG A 82 -22.42 12.86 0.39
N HIS A 83 -22.17 13.05 -0.91
CA HIS A 83 -23.05 12.54 -1.95
C HIS A 83 -23.05 11.00 -1.99
N GLU A 84 -21.90 10.36 -1.82
CA GLU A 84 -21.83 8.89 -1.72
C GLU A 84 -22.57 8.37 -0.48
N GLU A 85 -22.52 9.08 0.64
CA GLU A 85 -23.27 8.73 1.86
C GLU A 85 -24.79 8.85 1.64
N GLU A 86 -25.25 9.89 0.95
CA GLU A 86 -26.66 10.04 0.56
C GLU A 86 -27.12 8.91 -0.36
N ILE A 87 -26.35 8.60 -1.41
CA ILE A 87 -26.67 7.48 -2.33
C ILE A 87 -26.74 6.15 -1.57
N LYS A 88 -25.79 5.88 -0.67
CA LYS A 88 -25.80 4.65 0.15
C LYS A 88 -27.02 4.58 1.06
N LYS A 89 -27.42 5.71 1.64
CA LYS A 89 -28.61 5.80 2.50
C LYS A 89 -29.88 5.54 1.70
N ASP A 90 -30.05 6.20 0.56
CA ASP A 90 -31.22 6.02 -0.32
C ASP A 90 -31.30 4.58 -0.84
N ALA A 91 -30.17 3.96 -1.20
CA ALA A 91 -30.11 2.56 -1.60
C ALA A 91 -30.51 1.60 -0.47
N ALA A 92 -30.09 1.86 0.76
CA ALA A 92 -30.47 1.08 1.93
C ALA A 92 -31.97 1.21 2.24
N GLU A 93 -32.52 2.43 2.13
CA GLU A 93 -33.96 2.68 2.30
C GLU A 93 -34.78 1.99 1.20
N ALA A 94 -34.37 2.08 -0.07
CA ALA A 94 -35.02 1.38 -1.19
C ALA A 94 -34.97 -0.15 -1.03
N HIS A 95 -33.85 -0.71 -0.56
CA HIS A 95 -33.73 -2.15 -0.31
C HIS A 95 -34.71 -2.65 0.76
N ILE A 96 -35.01 -1.84 1.78
CA ILE A 96 -36.03 -2.16 2.79
C ILE A 96 -37.43 -2.26 2.14
N PHE A 97 -37.75 -1.37 1.20
CA PHE A 97 -39.06 -1.38 0.52
C PHE A 97 -39.26 -2.54 -0.46
N VAL A 98 -38.19 -3.11 -1.03
CA VAL A 98 -38.26 -4.25 -1.97
C VAL A 98 -38.44 -5.60 -1.25
N LEU A 99 -38.06 -5.67 0.03
CA LEU A 99 -38.12 -6.89 0.85
C LEU A 99 -39.47 -7.11 1.58
N ILE A 100 -40.38 -6.14 1.52
CA ILE A 100 -41.74 -6.19 2.08
C ILE A 100 -42.73 -6.47 0.96
#